data_AF-A0AAU2QKQ5-F1
#
_entry.id   AF-A0AAU2QKQ5-F1
#
_cell.length_a   1.000
_cell.length_b   1.000
_cell.length_c   1.000
_cell.angle_alpha   90.00
_cell.angle_beta   90.00
_cell.angle_gamma   90.00
#
_symmetry.space_group_name_H-M   'P 1'
#
loop_
_entity.id
_entity.type
_entity.pdbx_description
1 polymer ?
#
loop_
_entity_poly.entity_id
_entity_poly.type
_entity_poly.pdbx_seq_one_letter_code
_entity_poly.pdbx_strand_id
1 'polypeptide(L)'
;MTAPRRPALRVALFGLTVTLAGYALLGAWLAGNAYANDRAVDRYNEHTEFAVGDVLEDALSPGDKIRARWTDDAGHTHVQSFVPDDDTYPYPKYARLFLEYDPTGKNPHAHPYQVGEHGPDPLDEDDLIGSAVAAGIVAAALCAAWARRGLAFRLASHRPGRPMTAEVRLGERVQTFPWRSATTLWLVLDGRHWQRVMWHPALEDRPGRFPVTVHGTRTAVAVLPDGTRPVPVGRLRHREPARTTFADLRTVRGDLRDAFIVPAGTLVRPAHAWWWQAWPATAFGAVLGFAAGFLTADGTLLAVGGHTLAFATLSTSMWALNAPQP
;
A
#
# COMPACT_ATOMS: atom_id res chain seq x y z
N MET A 1 -19.72 28.71 -21.85
CA MET A 1 -19.65 27.23 -21.85
C MET A 1 -18.38 26.79 -21.14
N THR A 2 -18.49 26.51 -19.84
CA THR A 2 -17.38 25.98 -19.04
C THR A 2 -17.35 24.47 -19.21
N ALA A 3 -16.26 23.93 -19.78
CA ALA A 3 -16.10 22.50 -19.92
C ALA A 3 -16.21 21.82 -18.54
N PRO A 4 -17.10 20.83 -18.33
CA PRO A 4 -17.20 20.15 -17.05
C PRO A 4 -15.86 19.48 -16.73
N ARG A 5 -15.30 19.85 -15.58
CA ARG A 5 -14.02 19.37 -15.05
C ARG A 5 -14.09 17.84 -14.91
N ARG A 6 -13.31 17.12 -15.73
CA ARG A 6 -13.22 15.64 -15.77
C ARG A 6 -12.75 15.06 -14.43
N PRO A 7 -13.64 14.53 -13.56
CA PRO A 7 -13.26 14.09 -12.22
C PRO A 7 -12.60 12.70 -12.23
N ALA A 8 -12.95 11.84 -13.18
CA ALA A 8 -12.37 10.50 -13.30
C ALA A 8 -10.85 10.53 -13.62
N LEU A 9 -10.40 11.50 -14.41
CA LEU A 9 -8.96 11.71 -14.67
C LEU A 9 -8.22 12.13 -13.40
N ARG A 10 -8.85 12.96 -12.56
CA ARG A 10 -8.27 13.44 -11.30
C ARG A 10 -8.10 12.31 -10.30
N VAL A 11 -9.08 11.41 -10.18
CA VAL A 11 -8.99 10.25 -9.28
C VAL A 11 -7.92 9.27 -9.75
N ALA A 12 -7.83 9.01 -11.05
CA ALA A 12 -6.80 8.14 -11.60
C ALA A 12 -5.39 8.73 -11.46
N LEU A 13 -5.22 10.03 -11.75
CA LEU A 13 -3.96 10.74 -11.53
C LEU A 13 -3.60 10.79 -10.05
N PHE A 14 -4.55 11.08 -9.16
CA PHE A 14 -4.32 11.08 -7.72
C PHE A 14 -3.86 9.71 -7.22
N GLY A 15 -4.54 8.64 -7.62
CA GLY A 15 -4.12 7.28 -7.28
C GLY A 15 -2.68 7.00 -7.74
N LEU A 16 -2.37 7.31 -9.00
CA LEU A 16 -1.02 7.10 -9.56
C LEU A 16 0.05 7.96 -8.87
N THR A 17 -0.24 9.23 -8.58
CA THR A 17 0.68 10.13 -7.87
C THR A 17 0.92 9.66 -6.44
N VAL A 18 -0.12 9.22 -5.73
CA VAL A 18 0.02 8.67 -4.37
C VAL A 18 0.82 7.37 -4.40
N THR A 19 0.59 6.48 -5.38
CA THR A 19 1.41 5.28 -5.60
C THR A 19 2.87 5.63 -5.80
N LEU A 20 3.18 6.52 -6.74
CA LEU A 20 4.56 6.92 -7.03
C LEU A 20 5.23 7.60 -5.82
N ALA A 21 4.51 8.47 -5.11
CA ALA A 21 5.02 9.12 -3.91
C ALA A 21 5.30 8.11 -2.78
N GLY A 22 4.41 7.15 -2.56
CA GLY A 22 4.60 6.10 -1.56
C GLY A 22 5.83 5.23 -1.85
N TYR A 23 6.03 4.84 -3.11
CA TYR A 23 7.23 4.09 -3.51
C TYR A 23 8.50 4.93 -3.48
N ALA A 24 8.44 6.21 -3.83
CA ALA A 24 9.59 7.11 -3.72
C ALA A 24 10.02 7.29 -2.25
N LEU A 25 9.06 7.40 -1.32
CA LEU A 25 9.34 7.47 0.11
C LEU A 25 9.95 6.16 0.63
N LEU A 26 9.44 5.01 0.20
CA LEU A 26 10.02 3.71 0.56
C LEU A 26 11.44 3.55 0.02
N GLY A 27 11.68 3.95 -1.24
CA GLY A 27 13.02 3.94 -1.83
C GLY A 27 14.00 4.88 -1.12
N ALA A 28 13.54 6.09 -0.76
CA ALA A 28 14.33 7.04 0.01
C ALA A 28 14.65 6.50 1.42
N TRP A 29 13.72 5.76 2.04
CA TRP A 29 13.94 5.09 3.32
C TRP A 29 15.01 4.00 3.21
N LEU A 30 14.89 3.11 2.23
CA LEU A 30 15.88 2.04 1.98
C LEU A 30 17.27 2.63 1.72
N ALA A 31 17.37 3.66 0.86
CA ALA A 31 18.64 4.32 0.56
C ALA A 31 19.22 5.07 1.77
N GLY A 32 18.36 5.68 2.60
CA GLY A 32 18.78 6.36 3.82
C GLY A 32 19.35 5.40 4.86
N ASN A 33 18.75 4.21 5.01
CA ASN A 33 19.26 3.17 5.91
C ASN A 33 20.55 2.54 5.40
N ALA A 34 20.64 2.23 4.10
CA ALA A 34 21.89 1.76 3.50
C ALA A 34 23.02 2.77 3.75
N TYR A 35 22.78 4.05 3.45
CA TYR A 35 23.77 5.10 3.68
C TYR A 35 24.13 5.28 5.17
N ALA A 36 23.15 5.21 6.08
CA ALA A 36 23.41 5.32 7.50
C ALA A 36 24.24 4.13 8.03
N ASN A 37 24.00 2.94 7.50
CA ASN A 37 24.73 1.72 7.83
C ASN A 37 26.15 1.75 7.27
N ASP A 38 26.33 2.07 5.98
CA ASP A 38 27.65 2.25 5.36
C ASP A 38 28.48 3.25 6.17
N ARG A 39 27.87 4.38 6.56
CA ARG A 39 28.56 5.39 7.36
C ARG A 39 28.84 4.93 8.80
N ALA A 40 28.02 4.05 9.36
CA ALA A 40 28.26 3.46 10.68
C ALA A 40 29.43 2.48 10.62
N VAL A 41 29.48 1.64 9.58
CA VAL A 41 30.59 0.71 9.29
C VAL A 41 31.88 1.48 9.01
N ASP A 42 31.85 2.50 8.15
CA ASP A 42 33.01 3.35 7.86
C ASP A 42 33.52 4.04 9.13
N ARG A 43 32.62 4.64 9.93
CA ARG A 43 32.99 5.27 11.20
C ARG A 43 33.60 4.25 12.15
N TYR A 44 33.00 3.06 12.24
CA TYR A 44 33.50 1.98 13.08
C TYR A 44 34.93 1.60 12.68
N ASN A 45 35.16 1.31 11.40
CA ASN A 45 36.46 0.94 10.86
C ASN A 45 37.53 2.02 11.07
N GLU A 46 37.17 3.30 11.01
CA GLU A 46 38.09 4.41 11.20
C GLU A 46 38.43 4.68 12.68
N HIS A 47 37.56 4.30 13.62
CA HIS A 47 37.66 4.70 15.02
C HIS A 47 37.57 3.52 16.00
N THR A 48 37.81 2.27 15.59
CA THR A 48 37.73 1.13 16.52
C THR A 48 38.84 1.19 17.57
N GLU A 49 38.46 1.10 18.84
CA GLU A 49 39.38 0.85 19.96
C GLU A 49 39.00 -0.43 20.71
N PHE A 50 39.97 -0.95 21.49
CA PHE A 50 39.83 -2.21 22.21
C PHE A 50 39.76 -1.99 23.72
N ALA A 51 38.81 -2.67 24.36
CA ALA A 51 38.68 -2.73 25.80
C ALA A 51 38.66 -4.19 26.29
N VAL A 52 38.93 -4.38 27.57
CA VAL A 52 38.75 -5.67 28.24
C VAL A 52 37.64 -5.51 29.25
N GLY A 53 36.59 -6.33 29.12
CA GLY A 53 35.48 -6.42 30.05
C GLY A 53 35.59 -7.64 30.96
N ASP A 54 34.98 -7.54 32.14
CA ASP A 54 34.80 -8.63 33.08
C ASP A 54 33.34 -9.08 33.11
N VAL A 55 33.12 -10.37 32.93
CA VAL A 55 31.79 -10.99 33.02
C VAL A 55 31.27 -10.91 34.46
N LEU A 56 30.05 -10.44 34.65
CA LEU A 56 29.46 -10.20 35.97
C LEU A 56 28.70 -11.41 36.54
N GLU A 57 28.22 -12.30 35.67
CA GLU A 57 27.37 -13.46 36.02
C GLU A 57 27.73 -14.65 35.13
N ASP A 58 27.62 -15.87 35.66
CA ASP A 58 27.90 -17.08 34.88
C ASP A 58 26.88 -17.24 33.74
N ALA A 59 27.37 -17.55 32.54
CA ALA A 59 26.55 -17.91 31.39
C ALA A 59 26.98 -19.29 30.88
N LEU A 60 26.09 -20.27 31.04
CA LEU A 60 26.43 -21.69 30.96
C LEU A 60 25.97 -22.33 29.64
N SER A 61 24.99 -21.73 28.96
CA SER A 61 24.38 -22.30 27.76
C SER A 61 24.49 -21.35 26.58
N PRO A 62 24.66 -21.89 25.36
CA PRO A 62 24.48 -21.14 24.11
C PRO A 62 23.19 -20.32 24.11
N GLY A 63 23.28 -19.05 23.68
CA GLY A 63 22.18 -18.09 23.69
C GLY A 63 21.91 -17.35 25.02
N ASP A 64 22.61 -17.67 26.11
CA ASP A 64 22.50 -16.91 27.37
C ASP A 64 23.07 -15.49 27.24
N LYS A 65 22.32 -14.46 27.65
CA LYS A 65 22.84 -13.08 27.67
C LYS A 65 23.90 -12.93 28.75
N ILE A 66 25.11 -12.55 28.36
CA ILE A 66 26.20 -12.24 29.29
C ILE A 66 26.18 -10.76 29.63
N ARG A 67 26.29 -10.42 30.91
CA ARG A 67 26.47 -9.03 31.34
C ARG A 67 27.94 -8.80 31.65
N ALA A 68 28.61 -7.92 30.91
CA ALA A 68 30.01 -7.59 31.16
C ALA A 68 30.16 -6.12 31.55
N ARG A 69 31.09 -5.88 32.47
CA ARG A 69 31.54 -4.54 32.86
C ARG A 69 32.86 -4.26 32.16
N TRP A 70 32.98 -3.12 31.50
CA TRP A 70 34.19 -2.73 30.80
C TRP A 70 34.49 -1.25 31.01
N THR A 71 35.71 -0.83 30.74
CA THR A 71 36.15 0.56 30.90
C THR A 71 36.71 1.06 29.58
N ASP A 72 36.29 2.25 29.15
CA ASP A 72 36.80 2.91 27.95
C ASP A 72 38.18 3.57 28.19
N ASP A 73 38.81 4.05 27.12
CA ASP A 73 40.08 4.78 27.12
C ASP A 73 40.04 6.06 27.98
N ALA A 74 38.89 6.70 28.05
CA ALA A 74 38.61 7.85 28.89
C ALA A 74 38.45 7.49 30.39
N GLY A 75 38.44 6.20 30.73
CA GLY A 75 38.34 5.70 32.10
C GLY A 75 36.91 5.58 32.64
N HIS A 76 35.88 5.74 31.80
CA HIS A 76 34.49 5.52 32.20
C HIS A 76 34.13 4.05 32.16
N THR A 77 33.45 3.59 33.20
CA THR A 77 32.99 2.21 33.32
C THR A 77 31.57 2.06 32.80
N HIS A 78 31.38 1.07 31.92
CA HIS A 78 30.12 0.71 31.29
C HIS A 78 29.69 -0.70 31.70
N VAL A 79 28.38 -0.96 31.67
CA VAL A 79 27.82 -2.30 31.87
C VAL A 79 26.85 -2.58 30.74
N GLN A 80 27.15 -3.60 29.95
CA GLN A 80 26.39 -3.95 28.75
C GLN A 80 26.10 -5.45 28.72
N SER A 81 24.99 -5.82 28.09
CA SER A 81 24.63 -7.21 27.83
C SER A 81 25.03 -7.60 26.41
N PHE A 82 25.61 -8.77 26.27
CA PHE A 82 26.14 -9.36 25.05
C PHE A 82 25.52 -10.75 24.85
N VAL A 83 25.39 -11.17 23.60
CA VAL A 83 25.10 -12.56 23.24
C VAL A 83 26.30 -13.05 22.44
N PRO A 84 27.31 -13.68 23.07
CA PRO A 84 28.42 -14.25 22.34
C PRO A 84 27.98 -15.49 21.56
N ASP A 85 28.77 -15.86 20.55
CA ASP A 85 28.51 -17.02 19.70
C ASP A 85 28.39 -18.31 20.49
N ASP A 86 27.54 -19.19 19.98
CA ASP A 86 27.20 -20.49 20.56
C ASP A 86 28.44 -21.36 20.83
N ASP A 87 29.50 -21.21 20.04
CA ASP A 87 30.75 -21.98 20.13
C ASP A 87 31.67 -21.54 21.28
N THR A 88 31.37 -20.41 21.94
CA THR A 88 32.28 -19.78 22.91
C THR A 88 31.91 -20.07 24.37
N TYR A 89 30.85 -20.82 24.61
CA TYR A 89 30.40 -21.20 25.95
C TYR A 89 31.25 -22.33 26.55
N PRO A 90 31.39 -22.38 27.89
CA PRO A 90 30.76 -21.51 28.89
C PRO A 90 31.59 -20.28 29.27
N TYR A 91 30.92 -19.24 29.76
CA TYR A 91 31.55 -18.04 30.31
C TYR A 91 31.36 -17.97 31.83
N PRO A 92 32.42 -18.22 32.62
CA PRO A 92 32.35 -18.07 34.07
C PRO A 92 32.37 -16.59 34.48
N LYS A 93 31.84 -16.32 35.65
CA LYS A 93 31.93 -15.01 36.31
C LYS A 93 33.39 -14.59 36.45
N TYR A 94 33.65 -13.32 36.15
CA TYR A 94 34.97 -12.70 36.06
C TYR A 94 35.86 -13.22 34.92
N ALA A 95 35.30 -13.97 33.96
CA ALA A 95 35.98 -14.19 32.69
C ALA A 95 36.25 -12.85 32.01
N ARG A 96 37.41 -12.77 31.35
CA ARG A 96 37.75 -11.62 30.52
C ARG A 96 37.09 -11.78 29.17
N LEU A 97 36.43 -10.72 28.73
CA LEU A 97 35.84 -10.58 27.41
C LEU A 97 36.58 -9.46 26.69
N PHE A 98 37.18 -9.77 25.54
CA PHE A 98 37.77 -8.74 24.68
C PHE A 98 36.65 -8.06 23.93
N LEU A 99 36.67 -6.73 23.91
CA LEU A 99 35.62 -5.89 23.38
C LEU A 99 36.21 -4.87 22.41
N GLU A 100 35.46 -4.58 21.36
CA GLU A 100 35.72 -3.48 20.43
C GLU A 100 34.62 -2.42 20.55
N TYR A 101 34.97 -1.14 20.48
CA TYR A 101 34.02 -0.01 20.62
C TYR A 101 34.46 1.23 19.83
N ASP A 102 33.53 2.15 19.57
CA ASP A 102 33.79 3.48 19.00
C ASP A 102 33.94 4.54 20.12
N PRO A 103 35.15 5.09 20.36
CA PRO A 103 35.43 6.08 21.40
C PRO A 103 34.83 7.46 21.06
N THR A 104 34.48 7.70 19.79
CA THR A 104 33.85 8.97 19.36
C THR A 104 32.34 8.98 19.58
N GLY A 105 31.76 7.83 19.92
CA GLY A 105 30.35 7.68 20.25
C GLY A 105 29.97 8.46 21.51
N LYS A 106 28.90 9.25 21.47
CA LYS A 106 28.39 9.97 22.65
C LYS A 106 28.00 9.05 23.81
N ASN A 107 27.60 7.83 23.48
CA ASN A 107 27.37 6.72 24.40
C ASN A 107 28.07 5.51 23.77
N PRO A 108 29.34 5.24 24.13
CA PRO A 108 30.11 4.19 23.50
C PRO A 108 29.45 2.84 23.81
N HIS A 109 29.18 2.08 22.74
CA HIS A 109 28.67 0.73 22.82
C HIS A 109 29.78 -0.21 22.37
N ALA A 110 30.04 -1.24 23.18
CA ALA A 110 31.01 -2.27 22.85
C ALA A 110 30.33 -3.45 22.14
N HIS A 111 31.14 -4.21 21.42
CA HIS A 111 30.83 -5.48 20.79
C HIS A 111 31.90 -6.52 21.17
N PRO A 112 31.57 -7.81 21.33
CA PRO A 112 32.58 -8.85 21.58
C PRO A 112 33.56 -8.90 20.41
N TYR A 113 34.85 -8.87 20.72
CA TYR A 113 35.88 -8.97 19.69
C TYR A 113 35.91 -10.40 19.12
N GLN A 114 35.65 -10.52 17.83
CA GLN A 114 35.78 -11.77 17.08
C GLN A 114 36.89 -11.64 16.04
N VAL A 115 37.75 -12.66 15.95
CA VAL A 115 38.88 -12.63 15.00
C VAL A 115 38.35 -12.89 13.59
N GLY A 116 38.26 -11.84 12.77
CA GLY A 116 37.85 -11.93 11.36
C GLY A 116 36.46 -11.39 11.06
N GLU A 117 35.65 -11.10 12.08
CA GLU A 117 34.38 -10.39 12.01
C GLU A 117 34.52 -9.10 12.82
N HIS A 118 34.56 -7.95 12.15
CA HIS A 118 34.74 -6.64 12.78
C HIS A 118 33.52 -5.77 12.53
N GLY A 119 32.99 -5.18 13.60
CA GLY A 119 31.92 -4.18 13.52
C GLY A 119 30.52 -4.70 13.80
N PRO A 120 29.56 -3.76 13.94
CA PRO A 120 28.14 -4.13 13.98
C PRO A 120 27.84 -4.96 12.73
N ASP A 121 27.07 -6.04 12.89
CA ASP A 121 26.62 -6.86 11.76
C ASP A 121 26.14 -5.90 10.67
N PRO A 122 26.77 -5.91 9.48
CA PRO A 122 26.26 -5.11 8.39
C PRO A 122 24.79 -5.49 8.24
N LEU A 123 23.90 -4.48 8.15
CA LEU A 123 22.51 -4.73 7.78
C LEU A 123 22.53 -5.76 6.67
N ASP A 124 21.82 -6.87 6.87
CA ASP A 124 21.78 -7.96 5.89
C ASP A 124 21.36 -7.33 4.55
N GLU A 125 22.36 -7.14 3.69
CA GLU A 125 22.21 -6.36 2.46
C GLU A 125 21.18 -7.07 1.57
N ASP A 126 21.10 -8.40 1.71
CA ASP A 126 20.13 -9.26 1.06
C ASP A 126 18.69 -8.99 1.53
N ASP A 127 18.47 -8.64 2.80
CA ASP A 127 17.14 -8.29 3.32
C ASP A 127 16.67 -6.91 2.81
N LEU A 128 17.59 -5.94 2.73
CA LEU A 128 17.30 -4.62 2.19
C LEU A 128 17.03 -4.70 0.67
N ILE A 129 17.88 -5.42 -0.07
CA ILE A 129 17.72 -5.67 -1.50
C ILE A 129 16.44 -6.47 -1.76
N GLY A 130 16.17 -7.52 -0.98
CA GLY A 130 14.97 -8.34 -1.08
C GLY A 130 13.70 -7.52 -0.93
N SER A 131 13.67 -6.64 0.07
CA SER A 131 12.55 -5.71 0.32
C SER A 131 12.38 -4.69 -0.84
N ALA A 132 13.48 -4.14 -1.34
CA ALA A 132 13.47 -3.21 -2.47
C ALA A 132 12.95 -3.87 -3.75
N VAL A 133 13.42 -5.08 -4.05
CA VAL A 133 13.01 -5.88 -5.21
C VAL A 133 11.53 -6.25 -5.11
N ALA A 134 11.07 -6.73 -3.96
CA ALA A 134 9.67 -7.06 -3.74
C ALA A 134 8.77 -5.83 -3.95
N ALA A 135 9.15 -4.67 -3.39
CA ALA A 135 8.44 -3.41 -3.59
C ALA A 135 8.40 -3.02 -5.08
N GLY A 136 9.54 -3.10 -5.77
CA GLY A 136 9.66 -2.83 -7.20
C GLY A 136 8.76 -3.73 -8.05
N ILE A 137 8.69 -5.04 -7.74
CA ILE A 137 7.83 -6.00 -8.43
C ILE A 137 6.35 -5.62 -8.26
N VAL A 138 5.92 -5.28 -7.04
CA VAL A 138 4.53 -4.87 -6.78
C VAL A 138 4.19 -3.58 -7.51
N ALA A 139 5.09 -2.58 -7.48
CA ALA A 139 4.91 -1.32 -8.20
C ALA A 139 4.78 -1.55 -9.72
N ALA A 140 5.66 -2.37 -10.29
CA ALA A 140 5.66 -2.73 -11.69
C ALA A 140 4.36 -3.45 -12.08
N ALA A 141 3.89 -4.40 -11.25
CA ALA A 141 2.64 -5.11 -11.50
C ALA A 141 1.41 -4.18 -11.51
N LEU A 142 1.35 -3.21 -10.58
CA LEU A 142 0.29 -2.20 -10.55
C LEU A 142 0.35 -1.27 -11.76
N CYS A 143 1.54 -0.78 -12.10
CA CYS A 143 1.75 0.06 -13.28
C CYS A 143 1.36 -0.68 -14.57
N ALA A 144 1.77 -1.94 -14.71
CA ALA A 144 1.39 -2.80 -15.81
C ALA A 144 -0.13 -3.03 -15.87
N ALA A 145 -0.80 -3.19 -14.72
CA ALA A 145 -2.25 -3.34 -14.68
C ALA A 145 -2.98 -2.08 -15.19
N TRP A 146 -2.53 -0.89 -14.78
CA TRP A 146 -3.05 0.39 -15.27
C TRP A 146 -2.74 0.63 -16.74
N ALA A 147 -1.49 0.41 -17.16
CA ALA A 147 -1.05 0.55 -18.55
C ALA A 147 -1.84 -0.39 -19.47
N ARG A 148 -2.01 -1.65 -19.08
CA ARG A 148 -2.83 -2.63 -19.81
C ARG A 148 -4.28 -2.17 -19.91
N ARG A 149 -4.87 -1.61 -18.85
CA ARG A 149 -6.24 -1.07 -18.88
C ARG A 149 -6.36 0.15 -19.80
N GLY A 150 -5.42 1.08 -19.73
CA GLY A 150 -5.36 2.26 -20.60
C GLY A 150 -5.17 1.89 -22.07
N LEU A 151 -4.27 0.94 -22.35
CA LEU A 151 -4.06 0.41 -23.69
C LEU A 151 -5.32 -0.31 -24.22
N ALA A 152 -5.94 -1.16 -23.41
CA ALA A 152 -7.18 -1.84 -23.78
C ALA A 152 -8.32 -0.84 -24.07
N PHE A 153 -8.44 0.22 -23.27
CA PHE A 153 -9.39 1.31 -23.50
C PHE A 153 -9.10 2.02 -24.83
N ARG A 154 -7.85 2.39 -25.08
CA ARG A 154 -7.43 3.06 -26.33
C ARG A 154 -7.73 2.19 -27.55
N LEU A 155 -7.30 0.93 -27.52
CA LEU A 155 -7.54 -0.04 -28.60
C LEU A 155 -9.03 -0.28 -28.84
N ALA A 156 -9.83 -0.40 -27.79
CA ALA A 156 -11.28 -0.55 -27.90
C ALA A 156 -11.91 0.70 -28.52
N SER A 157 -11.51 1.90 -28.11
CA SER A 157 -12.06 3.16 -28.60
C SER A 157 -11.78 3.46 -30.08
N HIS A 158 -10.74 2.86 -30.67
CA HIS A 158 -10.43 2.96 -32.09
C HIS A 158 -11.21 1.98 -32.97
N ARG A 159 -11.92 1.01 -32.39
CA ARG A 159 -12.76 0.09 -33.17
C ARG A 159 -14.00 0.82 -33.69
N PRO A 160 -14.61 0.35 -34.80
CA PRO A 160 -15.88 0.88 -35.27
C PRO A 160 -16.93 0.87 -34.17
N GLY A 161 -17.64 2.00 -34.02
CA GLY A 161 -18.72 2.13 -33.06
C GLY A 161 -20.01 1.48 -33.59
N ARG A 162 -20.80 0.91 -32.68
CA ARG A 162 -22.16 0.43 -32.97
C ARG A 162 -23.17 1.17 -32.10
N PRO A 163 -24.29 1.66 -32.64
CA PRO A 163 -25.33 2.26 -31.83
C PRO A 163 -25.98 1.18 -30.96
N MET A 164 -26.17 1.48 -29.68
CA MET A 164 -26.83 0.63 -28.69
C MET A 164 -27.64 1.51 -27.73
N THR A 165 -28.46 0.88 -26.91
CA THR A 165 -29.11 1.51 -25.76
C THR A 165 -28.40 1.09 -24.49
N ALA A 166 -28.15 2.01 -23.56
CA ALA A 166 -27.56 1.72 -22.26
C ALA A 166 -28.52 2.07 -21.14
N GLU A 167 -28.45 1.31 -20.07
CA GLU A 167 -29.15 1.55 -18.82
C GLU A 167 -28.14 1.44 -17.67
N VAL A 168 -28.19 2.38 -16.73
CA VAL A 168 -27.24 2.42 -15.61
C VAL A 168 -27.83 1.67 -14.42
N ARG A 169 -27.08 0.69 -13.90
CA ARG A 169 -27.45 -0.11 -12.73
C ARG A 169 -26.35 -0.05 -11.67
N LEU A 170 -26.75 -0.04 -10.40
CA LEU A 170 -25.84 -0.16 -9.26
C LEU A 170 -25.80 -1.62 -8.82
N GLY A 171 -24.65 -2.25 -8.97
CA GLY A 171 -24.42 -3.62 -8.55
C GLY A 171 -23.79 -3.66 -7.16
N GLU A 172 -24.49 -4.26 -6.21
CA GLU A 172 -23.99 -4.54 -4.86
C GLU A 172 -23.65 -6.04 -4.76
N ARG A 173 -22.44 -6.37 -4.32
CA ARG A 173 -22.00 -7.76 -4.29
C ARG A 173 -22.52 -8.43 -3.01
N VAL A 174 -23.27 -9.52 -3.17
CA VAL A 174 -23.77 -10.35 -2.05
C VAL A 174 -22.56 -10.95 -1.34
N GLN A 175 -22.37 -10.58 -0.07
CA GLN A 175 -21.06 -10.60 0.61
C GLN A 175 -20.52 -12.00 0.96
N THR A 176 -19.19 -12.04 1.13
CA THR A 176 -18.48 -12.98 2.02
C THR A 176 -17.59 -12.23 3.04
N PHE A 177 -17.28 -10.94 2.82
CA PHE A 177 -16.50 -10.11 3.76
C PHE A 177 -16.95 -8.64 3.72
N PRO A 178 -17.04 -7.95 4.88
CA PRO A 178 -17.66 -6.62 5.02
C PRO A 178 -16.91 -5.48 4.31
N TRP A 179 -15.58 -5.53 4.19
CA TRP A 179 -14.80 -4.48 3.50
C TRP A 179 -14.91 -4.49 1.96
N ARG A 180 -15.64 -5.46 1.40
CA ARG A 180 -15.77 -5.69 -0.05
C ARG A 180 -17.14 -5.29 -0.58
N SER A 181 -17.97 -4.60 0.22
CA SER A 181 -19.21 -3.96 -0.23
C SER A 181 -18.91 -2.72 -1.07
N ALA A 182 -18.19 -2.93 -2.18
CA ALA A 182 -18.06 -1.94 -3.22
C ALA A 182 -19.35 -1.99 -4.03
N THR A 183 -20.23 -1.00 -3.86
CA THR A 183 -21.24 -0.73 -4.88
C THR A 183 -20.49 -0.44 -6.18
N THR A 184 -20.87 -1.07 -7.28
CA THR A 184 -20.17 -0.92 -8.56
C THR A 184 -21.15 -0.44 -9.63
N LEU A 185 -20.69 0.42 -10.53
CA LEU A 185 -21.50 0.90 -11.64
C LEU A 185 -21.46 -0.07 -12.82
N TRP A 186 -22.64 -0.41 -13.32
CA TRP A 186 -22.83 -1.28 -14.47
C TRP A 186 -23.64 -0.57 -15.55
N LEU A 187 -23.19 -0.74 -16.79
CA LEU A 187 -23.98 -0.44 -17.97
C LEU A 187 -24.59 -1.73 -18.49
N VAL A 188 -25.91 -1.73 -18.61
CA VAL A 188 -26.67 -2.77 -19.30
C VAL A 188 -26.94 -2.28 -20.72
N LEU A 189 -26.25 -2.86 -21.70
CA LEU A 189 -26.34 -2.51 -23.10
C LEU A 189 -27.33 -3.44 -23.82
N ASP A 190 -28.32 -2.85 -24.49
CA ASP A 190 -29.43 -3.51 -25.18
C ASP A 190 -30.17 -4.54 -24.32
N GLY A 191 -30.19 -4.34 -22.99
CA GLY A 191 -30.81 -5.25 -22.03
C GLY A 191 -30.13 -6.62 -21.89
N ARG A 192 -28.99 -6.88 -22.57
CA ARG A 192 -28.37 -8.21 -22.62
C ARG A 192 -26.89 -8.20 -22.26
N HIS A 193 -26.19 -7.09 -22.48
CA HIS A 193 -24.76 -7.02 -22.26
C HIS A 193 -24.42 -6.20 -21.03
N TRP A 194 -23.65 -6.78 -20.13
CA TRP A 194 -23.29 -6.17 -18.86
C TRP A 194 -21.83 -5.76 -18.89
N GLN A 195 -21.58 -4.46 -18.75
CA GLN A 195 -20.24 -3.88 -18.68
C GLN A 195 -20.10 -3.11 -17.37
N ARG A 196 -19.19 -3.56 -16.51
CA ARG A 196 -18.79 -2.77 -15.34
C ARG A 196 -17.97 -1.58 -15.82
N VAL A 197 -18.21 -0.40 -15.25
CA VAL A 197 -17.52 0.84 -15.58
C VAL A 197 -17.07 1.57 -14.33
N MET A 198 -16.01 2.37 -14.45
CA MET A 198 -15.63 3.32 -13.41
C MET A 198 -16.72 4.38 -13.28
N TRP A 199 -16.98 4.82 -12.06
CA TRP A 199 -17.92 5.88 -11.82
C TRP A 199 -17.55 7.16 -12.59
N HIS A 200 -18.58 7.83 -13.08
CA HIS A 200 -18.47 9.10 -13.77
C HIS A 200 -19.75 9.91 -13.52
N PRO A 201 -19.68 11.21 -13.19
CA PRO A 201 -20.87 12.00 -12.86
C PRO A 201 -21.87 12.08 -14.02
N ALA A 202 -21.39 12.08 -15.27
CA ALA A 202 -22.27 12.05 -16.45
C ALA A 202 -23.19 10.81 -16.54
N LEU A 203 -22.95 9.76 -15.76
CA LEU A 203 -23.84 8.60 -15.65
C LEU A 203 -24.96 8.82 -14.63
N GLU A 204 -24.81 9.77 -13.71
CA GLU A 204 -25.82 10.10 -12.69
C GLU A 204 -26.99 10.88 -13.31
N ASP A 205 -26.70 11.77 -14.25
CA ASP A 205 -27.70 12.63 -14.92
C ASP A 205 -28.55 11.90 -15.97
N ARG A 206 -28.49 10.56 -16.04
CA ARG A 206 -29.08 9.75 -17.12
C ARG A 206 -30.07 8.72 -16.57
N PRO A 207 -31.29 9.14 -16.18
CA PRO A 207 -32.30 8.20 -15.72
C PRO A 207 -32.80 7.33 -16.87
N GLY A 208 -32.80 6.01 -16.68
CA GLY A 208 -33.39 5.04 -17.60
C GLY A 208 -32.50 4.67 -18.79
N ARG A 209 -33.12 4.33 -19.92
CA ARG A 209 -32.43 3.92 -21.14
C ARG A 209 -32.07 5.12 -21.99
N PHE A 210 -30.81 5.19 -22.44
CA PHE A 210 -30.32 6.25 -23.30
C PHE A 210 -29.47 5.69 -24.44
N PRO A 211 -29.42 6.37 -25.59
CA PRO A 211 -28.59 5.94 -26.70
C PRO A 211 -27.11 6.07 -26.34
N VAL A 212 -26.30 5.10 -26.75
CA VAL A 212 -24.85 5.12 -26.64
C VAL A 212 -24.21 4.57 -27.92
N THR A 213 -22.98 4.95 -28.18
CA THR A 213 -22.16 4.29 -29.21
C THR A 213 -21.14 3.40 -28.53
N VAL A 214 -21.12 2.11 -28.86
CA VAL A 214 -20.24 1.13 -28.21
C VAL A 214 -19.13 0.72 -29.17
N HIS A 215 -17.89 0.81 -28.71
CA HIS A 215 -16.71 0.40 -29.47
C HIS A 215 -16.07 -0.85 -28.86
N GLY A 216 -15.69 -1.80 -29.72
CA GLY A 216 -15.09 -3.07 -29.30
C GLY A 216 -16.10 -4.15 -28.94
N THR A 217 -15.61 -5.36 -28.64
CA THR A 217 -16.45 -6.55 -28.36
C THR A 217 -16.18 -7.12 -26.97
N ARG A 218 -14.92 -7.46 -26.68
CA ARG A 218 -14.54 -8.09 -25.40
C ARG A 218 -14.35 -7.09 -24.26
N THR A 219 -13.74 -5.94 -24.55
CA THR A 219 -13.67 -4.78 -23.67
C THR A 219 -14.36 -3.66 -24.41
N ALA A 220 -15.57 -3.35 -23.99
CA ALA A 220 -16.43 -2.40 -24.69
C ALA A 220 -16.27 -1.01 -24.06
N VAL A 221 -16.06 0.00 -24.90
CA VAL A 221 -16.07 1.40 -24.49
C VAL A 221 -17.37 2.01 -24.98
N ALA A 222 -18.25 2.37 -24.06
CA ALA A 222 -19.44 3.15 -24.37
C ALA A 222 -19.05 4.62 -24.56
N VAL A 223 -19.67 5.30 -25.50
CA VAL A 223 -19.60 6.75 -25.69
C VAL A 223 -21.00 7.26 -25.44
N LEU A 224 -21.13 8.07 -24.39
CA LEU A 224 -22.38 8.73 -24.04
C LEU A 224 -22.71 9.82 -25.08
N PRO A 225 -23.97 10.30 -25.15
CA PRO A 225 -24.37 11.35 -26.09
C PRO A 225 -23.62 12.68 -25.93
N ASP A 226 -23.06 12.96 -24.76
CA ASP A 226 -22.23 14.12 -24.47
C ASP A 226 -20.75 13.92 -24.88
N GLY A 227 -20.41 12.77 -25.48
CA GLY A 227 -19.05 12.38 -25.84
C GLY A 227 -18.24 11.77 -24.69
N THR A 228 -18.80 11.68 -23.48
CA THR A 228 -18.14 11.08 -22.33
C THR A 228 -17.87 9.59 -22.57
N ARG A 229 -16.70 9.11 -22.14
CA ARG A 229 -16.27 7.71 -22.29
C ARG A 229 -15.96 7.12 -20.91
N PRO A 230 -16.88 6.40 -20.27
CA PRO A 230 -16.63 5.77 -19.00
C PRO A 230 -15.64 4.62 -19.19
N VAL A 231 -14.70 4.49 -18.25
CA VAL A 231 -13.61 3.52 -18.36
C VAL A 231 -14.15 2.13 -17.99
N PRO A 232 -14.05 1.12 -18.87
CA PRO A 232 -14.55 -0.23 -18.60
C PRO A 232 -13.67 -0.96 -17.58
N VAL A 233 -14.31 -1.69 -16.68
CA VAL A 233 -13.69 -2.40 -15.56
C VAL A 233 -13.87 -3.90 -15.77
N GLY A 234 -13.14 -4.43 -16.75
CA GLY A 234 -13.17 -5.84 -17.12
C GLY A 234 -13.80 -6.07 -18.49
N ARG A 235 -14.24 -7.31 -18.72
CA ARG A 235 -14.81 -7.75 -19.99
C ARG A 235 -16.31 -7.53 -20.04
N LEU A 236 -16.84 -7.32 -21.25
CA LEU A 236 -18.26 -7.35 -21.54
C LEU A 236 -18.81 -8.74 -21.26
N ARG A 237 -19.98 -8.82 -20.62
CA ARG A 237 -20.63 -10.09 -20.27
C ARG A 237 -21.97 -10.17 -20.98
N HIS A 238 -22.35 -11.36 -21.46
CA HIS A 238 -23.66 -11.60 -22.09
C HIS A 238 -24.74 -12.06 -21.09
N ARG A 239 -24.37 -12.20 -19.82
CA ARG A 239 -25.24 -12.65 -18.74
C ARG A 239 -25.08 -11.73 -17.54
N GLU A 240 -26.14 -11.61 -16.78
CA GLU A 240 -26.13 -10.88 -15.52
C GLU A 240 -25.04 -11.44 -14.58
N PRO A 241 -24.23 -10.58 -13.92
CA PRO A 241 -23.21 -11.01 -12.99
C PRO A 241 -23.79 -11.80 -11.81
N ALA A 242 -23.36 -13.06 -11.66
CA ALA A 242 -23.72 -13.86 -10.48
C ALA A 242 -23.27 -13.20 -9.17
N ARG A 243 -24.05 -13.42 -8.09
CA ARG A 243 -23.79 -12.90 -6.73
C ARG A 243 -23.74 -11.36 -6.63
N THR A 244 -24.44 -10.67 -7.53
CA THR A 244 -24.58 -9.22 -7.50
C THR A 244 -26.07 -8.91 -7.52
N THR A 245 -26.53 -8.11 -6.56
CA THR A 245 -27.89 -7.54 -6.57
C THR A 245 -27.84 -6.20 -7.28
N PHE A 246 -28.80 -5.94 -8.16
CA PHE A 246 -28.84 -4.71 -8.92
C PHE A 246 -29.98 -3.82 -8.45
N ALA A 247 -29.65 -2.60 -8.07
CA ALA A 247 -30.61 -1.53 -7.87
C ALA A 247 -30.63 -0.61 -9.10
N ASP A 248 -31.82 -0.11 -9.43
CA ASP A 248 -31.94 1.00 -10.37
C ASP A 248 -31.30 2.25 -9.78
N LEU A 249 -30.54 2.99 -10.60
CA LEU A 249 -29.96 4.29 -10.19
C LEU A 249 -31.05 5.37 -9.96
N ARG A 250 -32.34 5.02 -10.15
CA ARG A 250 -33.51 5.87 -9.91
C ARG A 250 -33.78 6.18 -8.43
N THR A 251 -33.03 5.62 -7.49
CA THR A 251 -33.08 6.06 -6.09
C THR A 251 -32.47 7.45 -5.98
N VAL A 252 -33.35 8.44 -5.94
CA VAL A 252 -33.08 9.89 -5.87
C VAL A 252 -32.00 10.18 -4.83
N ARG A 253 -30.94 10.88 -5.26
CA ARG A 253 -30.00 11.56 -4.38
C ARG A 253 -30.82 12.62 -3.64
N GLY A 254 -31.22 12.34 -2.42
CA GLY A 254 -31.89 13.35 -1.61
C GLY A 254 -30.85 14.39 -1.22
N ASP A 255 -30.91 15.56 -1.85
CA ASP A 255 -30.45 16.75 -1.17
C ASP A 255 -31.37 16.97 0.05
N LEU A 256 -30.87 17.51 1.16
CA LEU A 256 -31.69 17.79 2.35
C LEU A 256 -32.87 18.72 2.03
N ARG A 257 -32.78 19.47 0.93
CA ARG A 257 -33.85 20.30 0.37
C ARG A 257 -34.97 19.52 -0.30
N ASP A 258 -34.70 18.31 -0.79
CA ASP A 258 -35.68 17.45 -1.48
C ASP A 258 -36.42 16.50 -0.53
N ALA A 259 -36.00 16.40 0.73
CA ALA A 259 -36.63 15.55 1.74
C ALA A 259 -38.13 15.86 1.96
N PHE A 260 -38.60 17.04 1.56
CA PHE A 260 -40.01 17.47 1.67
C PHE A 260 -40.85 17.23 0.41
N ILE A 261 -40.25 16.82 -0.71
CA ILE A 261 -40.94 16.60 -2.01
C ILE A 261 -41.02 15.10 -2.35
N VAL A 262 -40.23 14.27 -1.68
CA VAL A 262 -40.11 12.85 -1.98
C VAL A 262 -41.34 12.07 -1.46
N PRO A 263 -42.04 11.29 -2.32
CA PRO A 263 -43.20 10.48 -1.92
C PRO A 263 -42.86 9.49 -0.82
N ALA A 264 -43.79 9.30 0.12
CA ALA A 264 -43.67 8.31 1.19
C ALA A 264 -43.35 6.92 0.62
N GLY A 265 -42.26 6.30 1.09
CA GLY A 265 -41.78 5.00 0.64
C GLY A 265 -40.58 5.03 -0.31
N THR A 266 -40.12 6.21 -0.74
CA THR A 266 -38.88 6.31 -1.53
C THR A 266 -37.65 6.22 -0.62
N LEU A 267 -36.81 5.21 -0.82
CA LEU A 267 -35.52 5.10 -0.14
C LEU A 267 -34.56 6.19 -0.64
N VAL A 268 -34.37 7.22 0.18
CA VAL A 268 -33.38 8.26 -0.06
C VAL A 268 -32.02 7.75 0.43
N ARG A 269 -31.08 7.50 -0.49
CA ARG A 269 -29.67 7.23 -0.11
C ARG A 269 -28.93 8.57 -0.01
N PRO A 270 -28.26 8.85 1.12
CA PRO A 270 -27.44 10.06 1.23
C PRO A 270 -26.39 10.07 0.13
N ALA A 271 -26.07 11.25 -0.39
CA ALA A 271 -24.89 11.46 -1.21
C ALA A 271 -23.64 11.22 -0.34
N HIS A 272 -23.26 9.96 -0.13
CA HIS A 272 -22.10 9.64 0.68
C HIS A 272 -20.88 10.29 0.06
N ALA A 273 -20.12 11.00 0.89
CA ALA A 273 -18.92 11.65 0.42
C ALA A 273 -17.92 10.55 0.08
N TRP A 274 -17.58 10.46 -1.20
CA TRP A 274 -16.78 9.44 -1.86
C TRP A 274 -15.55 8.91 -1.13
N TRP A 275 -14.97 9.72 -0.24
CA TRP A 275 -13.84 9.35 0.61
C TRP A 275 -14.21 8.33 1.69
N TRP A 276 -15.46 8.28 2.15
CA TRP A 276 -15.95 7.30 3.13
C TRP A 276 -15.88 5.85 2.62
N GLN A 277 -15.99 5.62 1.31
CA GLN A 277 -15.84 4.28 0.74
C GLN A 277 -14.38 3.88 0.53
N ALA A 278 -13.48 4.87 0.32
CA ALA A 278 -12.04 4.65 0.20
C ALA A 278 -11.36 4.48 1.57
N TRP A 279 -11.94 5.08 2.62
CA TRP A 279 -11.41 5.06 3.97
C TRP A 279 -11.18 3.64 4.52
N PRO A 280 -12.13 2.68 4.43
CA PRO A 280 -11.90 1.32 4.93
C PRO A 280 -10.71 0.62 4.28
N ALA A 281 -10.50 0.80 2.97
CA ALA A 281 -9.36 0.22 2.26
C ALA A 281 -8.04 0.87 2.71
N THR A 282 -8.05 2.20 2.85
CA THR A 282 -6.89 2.96 3.33
C THR A 282 -6.53 2.57 4.76
N ALA A 283 -7.52 2.51 5.66
CA ALA A 283 -7.36 2.16 7.06
C ALA A 283 -6.89 0.71 7.23
N PHE A 284 -7.46 -0.23 6.46
CA PHE A 284 -7.01 -1.62 6.46
C PHE A 284 -5.55 -1.73 6.03
N GLY A 285 -5.18 -1.07 4.93
CA GLY A 285 -3.79 -1.00 4.49
C GLY A 285 -2.88 -0.38 5.54
N ALA A 286 -3.29 0.72 6.16
CA ALA A 286 -2.52 1.38 7.20
C ALA A 286 -2.27 0.46 8.41
N VAL A 287 -3.30 -0.25 8.90
CA VAL A 287 -3.19 -1.19 10.02
C VAL A 287 -2.26 -2.35 9.67
N LEU A 288 -2.39 -2.94 8.47
CA LEU A 288 -1.48 -3.99 8.02
C LEU A 288 -0.03 -3.50 7.90
N GLY A 289 0.17 -2.32 7.31
CA GLY A 289 1.49 -1.73 7.17
C GLY A 289 2.12 -1.39 8.51
N PHE A 290 1.32 -0.88 9.46
CA PHE A 290 1.78 -0.65 10.83
C PHE A 290 2.24 -1.95 11.50
N ALA A 291 1.42 -2.99 11.45
CA ALA A 291 1.76 -4.30 12.04
C ALA A 291 3.00 -4.91 11.38
N ALA A 292 3.11 -4.84 10.05
CA ALA A 292 4.28 -5.30 9.32
C ALA A 292 5.54 -4.54 9.74
N GLY A 293 5.53 -3.20 9.68
CA GLY A 293 6.70 -2.39 10.05
C GLY A 293 7.10 -2.52 11.52
N PHE A 294 6.14 -2.82 12.41
CA PHE A 294 6.45 -3.10 13.82
C PHE A 294 7.15 -4.45 13.99
N LEU A 295 6.71 -5.48 13.26
CA LEU A 295 7.26 -6.84 13.36
C LEU A 295 8.60 -7.02 12.64
N THR A 296 8.86 -6.28 11.56
CA THR A 296 10.04 -6.51 10.69
C THR A 296 11.20 -5.56 10.93
N ALA A 297 11.02 -4.48 11.68
CA ALA A 297 12.03 -3.43 11.81
C ALA A 297 12.13 -2.88 13.25
N ASP A 298 11.94 -3.76 14.23
CA ASP A 298 12.02 -3.49 15.67
C ASP A 298 11.25 -2.24 16.12
N GLY A 299 10.15 -1.93 15.42
CA GLY A 299 9.30 -0.79 15.74
C GLY A 299 9.91 0.58 15.46
N THR A 300 10.98 0.71 14.67
CA THR A 300 11.53 2.01 14.32
C THR A 300 10.47 2.91 13.64
N LEU A 301 10.35 4.16 14.09
CA LEU A 301 9.32 5.10 13.60
C LEU A 301 9.34 5.26 12.07
N LEU A 302 10.53 5.25 11.49
CA LEU A 302 10.75 5.36 10.05
C LEU A 302 10.25 4.12 9.30
N ALA A 303 10.53 2.91 9.80
CA ALA A 303 10.06 1.68 9.16
C ALA A 303 8.54 1.51 9.28
N VAL A 304 7.99 1.75 10.47
CA VAL A 304 6.54 1.71 10.73
C VAL A 304 5.84 2.72 9.82
N GLY A 305 6.32 3.98 9.77
CA GLY A 305 5.75 5.01 8.91
C GLY A 305 5.80 4.67 7.43
N GLY A 306 6.94 4.15 6.94
CA GLY A 306 7.12 3.72 5.55
C GLY A 306 6.16 2.60 5.15
N HIS A 307 6.07 1.54 5.96
CA HIS A 307 5.16 0.42 5.70
C HIS A 307 3.70 0.83 5.77
N THR A 308 3.29 1.60 6.78
CA THR A 308 1.92 2.13 6.90
C THR A 308 1.51 2.89 5.66
N LEU A 309 2.34 3.82 5.18
CA LEU A 309 2.06 4.61 3.97
C LEU A 309 2.02 3.74 2.72
N ALA A 310 2.95 2.79 2.57
CA ALA A 310 3.00 1.89 1.43
C ALA A 310 1.76 1.00 1.34
N PHE A 311 1.37 0.33 2.43
CA PHE A 311 0.20 -0.56 2.43
C PHE A 311 -1.13 0.18 2.35
N ALA A 312 -1.25 1.36 2.98
CA ALA A 312 -2.41 2.24 2.81
C ALA A 312 -2.58 2.59 1.32
N THR A 313 -1.49 3.02 0.68
CA THR A 313 -1.47 3.38 -0.74
C THR A 313 -1.79 2.19 -1.63
N LEU A 314 -1.18 1.03 -1.36
CA LEU A 314 -1.43 -0.21 -2.09
C LEU A 314 -2.91 -0.60 -2.03
N SER A 315 -3.47 -0.60 -0.83
CA SER A 315 -4.86 -0.99 -0.58
C SER A 315 -5.84 -0.03 -1.24
N THR A 316 -5.58 1.28 -1.17
CA THR A 316 -6.37 2.32 -1.87
C THR A 316 -6.24 2.21 -3.39
N SER A 317 -5.05 1.87 -3.90
CA SER A 317 -4.82 1.64 -5.33
C SER A 317 -5.55 0.39 -5.83
N MET A 318 -5.53 -0.71 -5.06
CA MET A 318 -6.30 -1.92 -5.34
C MET A 318 -7.80 -1.67 -5.27
N TRP A 319 -8.26 -0.87 -4.31
CA TRP A 319 -9.64 -0.43 -4.21
C TRP A 319 -10.05 0.37 -5.45
N ALA A 320 -9.26 1.38 -5.84
CA ALA A 320 -9.50 2.19 -7.03
C ALA A 320 -9.50 1.36 -8.32
N LEU A 321 -8.62 0.37 -8.43
CA LEU A 321 -8.57 -0.58 -9.56
C LEU A 321 -9.84 -1.42 -9.71
N ASN A 322 -10.56 -1.65 -8.61
CA ASN A 322 -11.83 -2.38 -8.58
C ASN A 322 -13.04 -1.51 -8.91
N ALA A 323 -12.84 -0.20 -9.06
CA ALA A 323 -13.84 0.78 -9.45
C ALA A 323 -15.16 0.75 -8.63
N PRO A 324 -15.07 0.80 -7.29
CA PRO A 324 -16.22 1.10 -6.45
C PRO A 324 -16.82 2.45 -6.85
N GLN A 325 -18.14 2.56 -6.68
CA GLN A 325 -18.85 3.81 -6.71
C GLN A 325 -18.28 4.69 -5.58
N PRO A 326 -17.87 5.93 -5.85
CA PRO A 326 -17.66 6.94 -4.82
C PRO A 326 -18.99 7.21 -4.10
#